data_AF-A0AAJ1L626-F1
#
_entry.id   AF-A0AAJ1L626-F1
#
_cell.length_a   1.000
_cell.length_b   1.000
_cell.length_c   1.000
_cell.angle_alpha   90.00
_cell.angle_beta   90.00
_cell.angle_gamma   90.00
#
_symmetry.space_group_name_H-M   'P 1'
#
loop_
_entity.id
_entity.type
_entity.pdbx_description
1 polymer ?
#
loop_
_entity_poly.entity_id
_entity_poly.type
_entity_poly.pdbx_seq_one_letter_code
_entity_poly.pdbx_strand_id
1 'polypeptide(L)'
;MNRKGYKSGFVSIIGRPNVGKSTFLNRIIGQKIAIMSDKPQTTRNKIQGVYTENDSQVIFIDTPGIHKPKHKLGDFMVKMAQTTLKEVDIVLFMVNATEGFGRGEEFIIEKLQETKQPVFLVINKIDQVHPEQLLELIDQYRKLHEFAEIVPISALDGNNVEALIGAIKKYLPEGPQYYPDNQVTDHPERFIIAELIREKVLHLTREEVPHSVAVVIDAIQKREGGAVYINATIVVERASQKGIIIGKQGKMLKEVGKRARFDIEALLGSKVFLEVWVKVQKDWRNKMSQLRDLGFREDEY
;
A
#
# COMPACT_ATOMS: atom_id res chain seq x y z
N MET A 1 -4.41 -28.75 3.43
CA MET A 1 -4.85 -29.89 2.59
C MET A 1 -4.61 -29.50 1.14
N ASN A 2 -3.79 -30.23 0.38
CA ASN A 2 -3.60 -29.94 -1.04
C ASN A 2 -4.86 -30.32 -1.82
N ARG A 3 -5.66 -29.32 -2.19
CA ARG A 3 -6.78 -29.48 -3.12
C ARG A 3 -6.18 -29.70 -4.51
N LYS A 4 -6.55 -30.79 -5.19
CA LYS A 4 -6.01 -31.14 -6.51
C LYS A 4 -6.41 -30.06 -7.53
N GLY A 5 -5.46 -29.50 -8.28
CA GLY A 5 -5.70 -28.40 -9.22
C GLY A 5 -5.85 -27.00 -8.58
N TYR A 6 -5.56 -26.86 -7.29
CA TYR A 6 -5.60 -25.57 -6.60
C TYR A 6 -4.44 -24.68 -7.03
N LYS A 7 -4.75 -23.45 -7.43
CA LYS A 7 -3.74 -22.51 -7.91
C LYS A 7 -3.38 -21.49 -6.86
N SER A 8 -2.10 -21.27 -6.62
CA SER A 8 -1.68 -20.33 -5.59
C SER A 8 -0.36 -19.66 -5.94
N GLY A 9 -0.23 -18.39 -5.63
CA GLY A 9 1.05 -17.70 -5.82
C GLY A 9 1.03 -16.23 -5.43
N PHE A 10 2.18 -15.60 -5.58
CA PHE A 10 2.47 -14.25 -5.16
C PHE A 10 2.44 -13.30 -6.36
N VAL A 11 1.80 -12.14 -6.18
CA VAL A 11 1.59 -11.14 -7.23
C VAL A 11 2.04 -9.78 -6.73
N SER A 12 3.13 -9.25 -7.28
CA SER A 12 3.62 -7.92 -6.89
C SER A 12 2.83 -6.82 -7.59
N ILE A 13 2.42 -5.79 -6.86
CA ILE A 13 1.85 -4.58 -7.45
C ILE A 13 2.92 -3.49 -7.44
N ILE A 14 3.35 -3.07 -8.63
CA ILE A 14 4.33 -2.00 -8.81
C ILE A 14 3.76 -0.87 -9.66
N GLY A 15 4.42 0.28 -9.58
CA GLY A 15 4.01 1.48 -10.28
C GLY A 15 4.39 2.72 -9.49
N ARG A 16 4.33 3.88 -10.13
CA ARG A 16 4.62 5.15 -9.46
C ARG A 16 3.68 5.40 -8.28
N PRO A 17 4.03 6.33 -7.36
CA PRO A 17 3.07 6.82 -6.37
C PRO A 17 1.77 7.29 -7.04
N ASN A 18 0.64 7.13 -6.35
CA ASN A 18 -0.70 7.63 -6.75
C ASN A 18 -1.35 7.00 -7.99
N VAL A 19 -0.78 5.94 -8.59
CA VAL A 19 -1.42 5.17 -9.67
C VAL A 19 -2.62 4.32 -9.22
N GLY A 20 -2.81 4.16 -7.91
CA GLY A 20 -3.98 3.46 -7.32
C GLY A 20 -3.73 2.03 -6.81
N LYS A 21 -2.47 1.65 -6.57
CA LYS A 21 -2.10 0.31 -6.06
C LYS A 21 -2.86 -0.11 -4.80
N SER A 22 -2.83 0.71 -3.76
CA SER A 22 -3.50 0.40 -2.48
C SER A 22 -5.04 0.48 -2.60
N THR A 23 -5.56 1.29 -3.53
CA THR A 23 -7.01 1.31 -3.85
C THR A 23 -7.44 -0.02 -4.47
N PHE A 24 -6.67 -0.53 -5.43
CA PHE A 24 -6.89 -1.83 -6.03
C PHE A 24 -6.79 -2.95 -5.00
N LEU A 25 -5.76 -2.93 -4.15
CA LEU A 25 -5.58 -3.92 -3.08
C LEU A 25 -6.80 -3.95 -2.15
N ASN A 26 -7.18 -2.80 -1.59
CA ASN A 26 -8.33 -2.72 -0.68
C ASN A 26 -9.63 -3.19 -1.34
N ARG A 27 -9.79 -2.93 -2.64
CA ARG A 27 -10.98 -3.36 -3.38
C ARG A 27 -11.04 -4.88 -3.52
N ILE A 28 -9.95 -5.51 -3.92
CA ILE A 28 -9.91 -6.98 -4.06
C ILE A 28 -10.15 -7.67 -2.72
N ILE A 29 -9.53 -7.14 -1.67
CA ILE A 29 -9.63 -7.71 -0.32
C ILE A 29 -10.99 -7.43 0.32
N GLY A 30 -11.70 -6.40 -0.15
CA GLY A 30 -12.98 -5.97 0.42
C GLY A 30 -12.85 -5.31 1.80
N GLN A 31 -11.62 -5.03 2.24
CA GLN A 31 -11.30 -4.40 3.52
C GLN A 31 -10.16 -3.40 3.34
N LYS A 32 -10.12 -2.39 4.19
CA LYS A 32 -9.10 -1.35 4.16
C LYS A 32 -7.84 -1.79 4.91
N ILE A 33 -6.99 -2.57 4.23
CA ILE A 33 -5.73 -3.09 4.77
C ILE A 33 -4.51 -2.20 4.43
N ALA A 34 -4.62 -1.36 3.40
CA ALA A 34 -3.61 -0.39 3.01
C ALA A 34 -4.16 1.03 2.98
N ILE A 35 -3.34 2.01 3.33
CA ILE A 35 -3.78 3.41 3.35
C ILE A 35 -3.70 4.07 1.98
N MET A 36 -4.54 5.07 1.75
CA MET A 36 -4.62 5.79 0.48
C MET A 36 -4.47 7.29 0.70
N SER A 37 -3.70 7.97 -0.13
CA SER A 37 -3.54 9.42 -0.09
C SER A 37 -3.02 9.94 -1.43
N ASP A 38 -3.25 11.22 -1.69
CA ASP A 38 -2.70 11.95 -2.84
C ASP A 38 -1.20 12.29 -2.64
N LYS A 39 -0.65 12.04 -1.45
CA LYS A 39 0.75 12.32 -1.15
C LYS A 39 1.66 11.25 -1.74
N PRO A 40 2.78 11.62 -2.37
CA PRO A 40 3.78 10.65 -2.77
C PRO A 40 4.37 9.96 -1.53
N GLN A 41 4.85 8.72 -1.70
CA GLN A 41 5.38 7.89 -0.62
C GLN A 41 4.33 7.53 0.47
N THR A 42 3.07 7.36 0.06
CA THR A 42 1.99 6.89 0.94
C THR A 42 2.28 5.49 1.48
N THR A 43 2.52 4.50 0.64
CA THR A 43 2.95 3.15 1.05
C THR A 43 4.44 3.12 1.34
N ARG A 44 4.84 2.69 2.54
CA ARG A 44 6.25 2.63 2.98
C ARG A 44 6.72 1.23 3.40
N ASN A 45 5.78 0.33 3.68
CA ASN A 45 6.03 -1.05 4.05
C ASN A 45 5.43 -1.97 2.99
N LYS A 46 5.97 -3.18 2.88
CA LYS A 46 5.40 -4.28 2.10
C LYS A 46 4.11 -4.71 2.80
N ILE A 47 2.99 -4.75 2.10
CA ILE A 47 1.71 -5.24 2.63
C ILE A 47 1.28 -6.43 1.78
N GLN A 48 1.01 -7.56 2.41
CA GLN A 48 0.38 -8.69 1.73
C GLN A 48 -1.14 -8.61 1.90
N GLY A 49 -1.86 -8.65 0.79
CA GLY A 49 -3.30 -8.87 0.75
C GLY A 49 -3.59 -10.27 0.23
N VAL A 50 -4.32 -11.06 0.98
CA VAL A 50 -4.64 -12.45 0.66
C VAL A 50 -6.05 -12.53 0.10
N TYR A 51 -6.16 -12.87 -1.17
CA TYR A 51 -7.42 -13.13 -1.85
C TYR A 51 -7.61 -14.63 -2.03
N THR A 52 -8.59 -15.21 -1.34
CA THR A 52 -8.84 -16.65 -1.33
C THR A 52 -10.18 -16.97 -1.98
N GLU A 53 -10.16 -17.89 -2.94
CA GLU A 53 -11.33 -18.54 -3.52
C GLU A 53 -11.25 -20.06 -3.29
N ASN A 54 -12.32 -20.77 -3.64
CA ASN A 54 -12.41 -22.21 -3.45
C ASN A 54 -11.32 -22.99 -4.24
N ASP A 55 -10.92 -22.47 -5.40
CA ASP A 55 -9.99 -23.08 -6.36
C ASP A 55 -8.64 -22.36 -6.43
N SER A 56 -8.46 -21.23 -5.75
CA SER A 56 -7.19 -20.49 -5.79
C SER A 56 -6.91 -19.57 -4.61
N GLN A 57 -5.64 -19.21 -4.40
CA GLN A 57 -5.22 -18.16 -3.47
C GLN A 57 -4.19 -17.23 -4.13
N VAL A 58 -4.51 -15.94 -4.18
CA VAL A 58 -3.62 -14.91 -4.72
C VAL A 58 -3.10 -14.06 -3.57
N ILE A 59 -1.79 -14.04 -3.38
CA ILE A 59 -1.13 -13.20 -2.37
C ILE A 59 -0.60 -11.96 -3.07
N PHE A 60 -1.38 -10.88 -3.02
CA PHE A 60 -0.96 -9.59 -3.53
C PHE A 60 0.06 -8.95 -2.62
N ILE A 61 1.17 -8.48 -3.17
CA ILE A 61 2.20 -7.75 -2.45
C ILE A 61 2.18 -6.30 -2.92
N ASP A 62 1.60 -5.40 -2.11
CA ASP A 62 1.70 -3.96 -2.35
C ASP A 62 3.03 -3.46 -1.81
N THR A 63 3.79 -2.83 -2.71
CA THR A 63 5.14 -2.34 -2.41
C THR A 63 5.17 -0.81 -2.47
N PRO A 64 6.09 -0.18 -1.72
CA PRO A 64 6.38 1.23 -1.91
C PRO A 64 6.61 1.59 -3.38
N GLY A 65 6.07 2.73 -3.82
CA GLY A 65 6.26 3.18 -5.20
C GLY A 65 7.74 3.36 -5.54
N ILE A 66 8.18 2.80 -6.66
CA ILE A 66 9.57 2.86 -7.12
C ILE A 66 9.87 4.29 -7.60
N HIS A 67 10.90 4.92 -7.01
CA HIS A 67 11.36 6.27 -7.37
C HIS A 67 12.81 6.47 -6.90
N LYS A 68 13.49 7.51 -7.41
CA LYS A 68 14.86 7.82 -6.99
C LYS A 68 14.91 8.25 -5.51
N PRO A 69 15.68 7.57 -4.64
CA PRO A 69 15.69 7.84 -3.22
C PRO A 69 16.45 9.13 -2.88
N LYS A 70 16.08 9.76 -1.75
CA LYS A 70 16.70 11.00 -1.24
C LYS A 70 17.25 10.88 0.19
N HIS A 71 16.96 9.77 0.86
CA HIS A 71 17.28 9.49 2.27
C HIS A 71 17.18 7.98 2.51
N LYS A 72 17.68 7.49 3.65
CA LYS A 72 17.76 6.04 3.93
C LYS A 72 16.41 5.32 3.93
N LEU A 73 15.34 5.96 4.42
CA LEU A 73 13.98 5.39 4.29
C LEU A 73 13.59 5.16 2.82
N GLY A 74 14.02 6.04 1.91
CA GLY A 74 13.77 5.90 0.48
C GLY A 74 14.59 4.76 -0.12
N ASP A 75 15.86 4.64 0.28
CA ASP A 75 16.72 3.52 -0.14
C ASP A 75 16.11 2.17 0.28
N PHE A 76 15.63 2.10 1.52
CA PHE A 76 14.90 0.95 2.06
C PHE A 76 13.66 0.60 1.21
N MET A 77 12.83 1.60 0.91
CA MET A 77 11.62 1.42 0.09
C MET A 77 11.93 0.89 -1.31
N VAL A 78 12.98 1.41 -1.96
CA VAL A 78 13.39 0.96 -3.31
C VAL A 78 13.94 -0.46 -3.26
N LYS A 79 14.80 -0.77 -2.29
CA LYS A 79 15.36 -2.12 -2.10
C LYS A 79 14.25 -3.15 -1.87
N MET A 80 13.28 -2.83 -1.02
CA MET A 80 12.11 -3.66 -0.74
C MET A 80 11.29 -3.96 -2.02
N ALA A 81 11.01 -2.94 -2.83
CA ALA A 81 10.30 -3.13 -4.09
C ALA A 81 11.10 -4.01 -5.07
N GLN A 82 12.41 -3.81 -5.17
CA GLN A 82 13.28 -4.60 -6.05
C GLN A 82 13.42 -6.06 -5.63
N THR A 83 13.54 -6.34 -4.32
CA THR A 83 13.58 -7.73 -3.82
C THR A 83 12.27 -8.44 -4.12
N THR A 84 11.14 -7.77 -3.89
CA THR A 84 9.80 -8.34 -4.15
C THR A 84 9.64 -8.80 -5.60
N LEU A 85 10.14 -8.02 -6.57
CA LEU A 85 10.05 -8.39 -7.99
C LEU A 85 10.70 -9.72 -8.35
N LYS A 86 11.68 -10.19 -7.56
CA LYS A 86 12.39 -11.45 -7.81
C LYS A 86 11.70 -12.67 -7.21
N GLU A 87 10.78 -12.47 -6.28
CA GLU A 87 10.18 -13.53 -5.45
C GLU A 87 8.73 -13.84 -5.82
N VAL A 88 8.14 -13.09 -6.76
CA VAL A 88 6.74 -13.26 -7.18
C VAL A 88 6.59 -14.12 -8.43
N ASP A 89 5.40 -14.67 -8.60
CA ASP A 89 4.99 -15.42 -9.80
C ASP A 89 4.57 -14.48 -10.93
N ILE A 90 3.95 -13.34 -10.60
CA ILE A 90 3.43 -12.35 -11.56
C ILE A 90 3.72 -10.93 -11.06
N VAL A 91 4.04 -10.02 -11.99
CA VAL A 91 4.20 -8.59 -11.70
C VAL A 91 3.08 -7.79 -12.35
N LEU A 92 2.29 -7.08 -11.55
CA LEU A 92 1.34 -6.08 -12.03
C LEU A 92 2.03 -4.72 -12.11
N PHE A 93 2.32 -4.27 -13.33
CA PHE A 93 2.76 -2.91 -13.58
C PHE A 93 1.56 -1.99 -13.76
N MET A 94 1.23 -1.24 -12.70
CA MET A 94 0.09 -0.34 -12.68
C MET A 94 0.46 1.08 -13.09
N VAL A 95 -0.29 1.62 -14.05
CA VAL A 95 -0.15 2.98 -14.57
C VAL A 95 -1.46 3.75 -14.44
N ASN A 96 -1.39 5.08 -14.44
CA ASN A 96 -2.56 5.94 -14.38
C ASN A 96 -3.00 6.32 -15.80
N ALA A 97 -4.25 6.02 -16.18
CA ALA A 97 -4.80 6.36 -17.49
C ALA A 97 -4.80 7.87 -17.78
N THR A 98 -4.89 8.71 -16.74
CA THR A 98 -4.94 10.18 -16.89
C THR A 98 -3.55 10.81 -17.05
N GLU A 99 -2.48 10.03 -16.91
CA GLU A 99 -1.10 10.52 -16.97
C GLU A 99 -0.40 9.87 -18.17
N GLY A 100 0.36 10.68 -18.92
CA GLY A 100 1.19 10.17 -19.99
C GLY A 100 2.42 9.44 -19.47
N PHE A 101 3.07 8.69 -20.37
CA PHE A 101 4.38 8.11 -20.11
C PHE A 101 5.42 9.18 -19.76
N GLY A 102 6.18 8.97 -18.70
CA GLY A 102 7.28 9.85 -18.30
C GLY A 102 8.47 9.09 -17.73
N ARG A 103 9.43 9.83 -17.19
CA ARG A 103 10.69 9.27 -16.67
C ARG A 103 10.51 8.28 -15.52
N GLY A 104 9.40 8.35 -14.79
CA GLY A 104 9.11 7.42 -13.71
C GLY A 104 8.66 6.06 -14.23
N GLU A 105 7.83 6.07 -15.28
CA GLU A 105 7.41 4.88 -16.02
C GLU A 105 8.61 4.24 -16.71
N GLU A 106 9.44 5.06 -17.40
CA GLU A 106 10.68 4.64 -18.04
C GLU A 106 11.60 3.88 -17.07
N PHE A 107 11.86 4.45 -15.89
CA PHE A 107 12.68 3.81 -14.86
C PHE A 107 12.12 2.46 -14.39
N ILE A 108 10.80 2.33 -14.30
CA ILE A 108 10.17 1.07 -13.89
C ILE A 108 10.27 0.05 -15.03
N ILE A 109 10.06 0.45 -16.28
CA ILE A 109 10.20 -0.43 -17.44
C ILE A 109 11.62 -0.96 -17.58
N GLU A 110 12.65 -0.11 -17.41
CA GLU A 110 14.05 -0.55 -17.37
C GLU A 110 14.28 -1.65 -16.33
N LYS A 111 13.65 -1.53 -15.15
CA LYS A 111 13.74 -2.55 -14.10
C LYS A 111 12.95 -3.82 -14.44
N LEU A 112 11.82 -3.70 -15.12
CA LEU A 112 11.02 -4.84 -15.57
C LEU A 112 11.73 -5.66 -16.64
N GLN A 113 12.53 -5.03 -17.51
CA GLN A 113 13.36 -5.73 -18.50
C GLN A 113 14.43 -6.65 -17.86
N GLU A 114 14.78 -6.43 -16.59
CA GLU A 114 15.69 -7.29 -15.81
C GLU A 114 14.95 -8.48 -15.16
N THR A 115 13.62 -8.51 -15.20
CA THR A 115 12.78 -9.56 -14.59
C THR A 115 12.46 -10.68 -15.59
N LYS A 116 12.26 -11.90 -15.08
CA LYS A 116 11.86 -13.07 -15.90
C LYS A 116 10.38 -13.43 -15.75
N GLN A 117 9.74 -12.83 -14.74
CA GLN A 117 8.36 -13.04 -14.39
C GLN A 117 7.42 -12.45 -15.45
N PRO A 118 6.25 -13.07 -15.72
CA PRO A 118 5.24 -12.45 -16.55
C PRO A 118 4.78 -11.11 -15.97
N VAL A 119 4.82 -10.06 -16.81
CA VAL A 119 4.41 -8.71 -16.44
C VAL A 119 3.06 -8.39 -17.06
N PHE A 120 2.10 -7.97 -16.23
CA PHE A 120 0.79 -7.53 -16.66
C PHE A 120 0.75 -6.00 -16.59
N LEU A 121 0.41 -5.34 -17.70
CA LEU A 121 0.13 -3.92 -17.69
C LEU A 121 -1.29 -3.70 -17.16
N VAL A 122 -1.41 -2.98 -16.06
CA VAL A 122 -2.71 -2.63 -15.45
C VAL A 122 -2.93 -1.13 -15.60
N ILE A 123 -3.78 -0.74 -16.55
CA ILE A 123 -4.08 0.67 -16.80
C ILE A 123 -5.26 1.08 -15.91
N ASN A 124 -4.97 1.76 -14.80
CA ASN A 124 -5.98 2.11 -13.81
C ASN A 124 -6.60 3.49 -14.06
N LYS A 125 -7.74 3.78 -13.41
CA LYS A 125 -8.51 5.03 -13.51
C LYS A 125 -9.14 5.27 -14.87
N ILE A 126 -9.59 4.19 -15.53
CA ILE A 126 -10.28 4.30 -16.82
C ILE A 126 -11.61 5.07 -16.73
N ASP A 127 -12.17 5.22 -15.54
CA ASP A 127 -13.33 6.07 -15.25
C ASP A 127 -13.10 7.56 -15.56
N GLN A 128 -11.85 7.99 -15.76
CA GLN A 128 -11.47 9.39 -15.94
C GLN A 128 -11.01 9.74 -17.36
N VAL A 129 -11.05 8.78 -18.29
CA VAL A 129 -10.57 8.97 -19.66
C VAL A 129 -11.58 8.50 -20.69
N HIS A 130 -11.48 9.08 -21.89
CA HIS A 130 -12.26 8.61 -23.02
C HIS A 130 -11.65 7.33 -23.63
N PRO A 131 -12.47 6.42 -24.21
CA PRO A 131 -11.98 5.17 -24.80
C PRO A 131 -10.87 5.34 -25.85
N GLU A 132 -10.89 6.43 -26.62
CA GLU A 132 -9.86 6.74 -27.63
C GLU A 132 -8.48 6.96 -26.99
N GLN A 133 -8.41 7.71 -25.90
CA GLN A 133 -7.16 7.95 -25.16
C GLN A 133 -6.59 6.66 -24.57
N LEU A 134 -7.46 5.73 -24.17
CA LEU A 134 -7.05 4.43 -23.66
C LEU A 134 -6.36 3.58 -24.73
N LEU A 135 -6.85 3.60 -25.98
CA LEU A 135 -6.25 2.86 -27.09
C LEU A 135 -4.84 3.38 -27.42
N GLU A 136 -4.65 4.70 -27.44
CA GLU A 136 -3.34 5.33 -27.63
C GLU A 136 -2.36 4.93 -26.53
N LEU A 137 -2.81 4.92 -25.27
CA LEU A 137 -1.99 4.53 -24.14
C LEU A 137 -1.56 3.05 -24.22
N ILE A 138 -2.48 2.16 -24.59
CA ILE A 138 -2.19 0.74 -24.79
C ILE A 138 -1.12 0.55 -25.87
N ASP A 139 -1.26 1.21 -27.02
CA ASP A 139 -0.30 1.13 -28.12
C ASP A 139 1.08 1.68 -27.72
N GLN A 140 1.09 2.78 -26.96
CA GLN A 140 2.33 3.36 -26.44
C GLN A 140 3.09 2.36 -25.55
N TYR A 141 2.43 1.77 -24.54
CA TYR A 141 3.11 0.87 -23.62
C TYR A 141 3.52 -0.45 -24.28
N ARG A 142 2.69 -1.01 -25.17
CA ARG A 142 3.00 -2.27 -25.87
C ARG A 142 4.32 -2.20 -26.66
N LYS A 143 4.72 -1.00 -27.11
CA LYS A 143 5.99 -0.78 -27.81
C LYS A 143 7.21 -0.72 -26.88
N LEU A 144 7.01 -0.51 -25.58
CA LEU A 144 8.08 -0.30 -24.60
C LEU A 144 8.47 -1.58 -23.86
N HIS A 145 7.54 -2.53 -23.72
CA HIS A 145 7.76 -3.79 -23.01
C HIS A 145 6.80 -4.87 -23.52
N GLU A 146 7.25 -6.12 -23.54
CA GLU A 146 6.42 -7.27 -23.85
C GLU A 146 5.59 -7.67 -22.63
N PHE A 147 4.32 -7.24 -22.60
CA PHE A 147 3.40 -7.60 -21.52
C PHE A 147 2.68 -8.91 -21.82
N ALA A 148 2.59 -9.80 -20.82
CA ALA A 148 1.83 -11.04 -20.92
C ALA A 148 0.32 -10.77 -21.03
N GLU A 149 -0.16 -9.73 -20.34
CA GLU A 149 -1.54 -9.27 -20.37
C GLU A 149 -1.59 -7.74 -20.29
N ILE A 150 -2.58 -7.12 -20.93
CA ILE A 150 -2.88 -5.69 -20.79
C ILE A 150 -4.33 -5.55 -20.36
N VAL A 151 -4.56 -5.09 -19.13
CA VAL A 151 -5.89 -5.03 -18.53
C VAL A 151 -6.21 -3.63 -18.03
N PRO A 152 -7.06 -2.87 -18.76
CA PRO A 152 -7.58 -1.60 -18.27
C PRO A 152 -8.62 -1.82 -17.17
N ILE A 153 -8.49 -1.14 -16.03
CA ILE A 153 -9.37 -1.27 -14.86
C ILE A 153 -9.79 0.08 -14.30
N SER A 154 -10.91 0.10 -13.57
CA SER A 154 -11.12 1.10 -12.52
C SER A 154 -11.03 0.40 -11.17
N ALA A 155 -9.97 0.67 -10.41
CA ALA A 155 -9.87 0.20 -9.03
C ALA A 155 -10.91 0.86 -8.12
N LEU A 156 -11.36 2.08 -8.46
CA LEU A 156 -12.35 2.82 -7.67
C LEU A 156 -13.76 2.26 -7.87
N ASP A 157 -14.14 1.99 -9.12
CA ASP A 157 -15.50 1.59 -9.50
C ASP A 157 -15.64 0.07 -9.71
N GLY A 158 -14.52 -0.62 -9.90
CA GLY A 158 -14.42 -2.08 -10.01
C GLY A 158 -14.45 -2.61 -11.43
N ASN A 159 -14.52 -1.73 -12.43
CA ASN A 159 -14.53 -2.15 -13.82
C ASN A 159 -13.31 -3.02 -14.12
N ASN A 160 -13.55 -4.18 -14.72
CA ASN A 160 -12.56 -5.18 -15.13
C ASN A 160 -11.66 -5.76 -14.01
N VAL A 161 -11.93 -5.51 -12.73
CA VAL A 161 -11.13 -6.10 -11.64
C VAL A 161 -11.25 -7.63 -11.63
N GLU A 162 -12.46 -8.17 -11.79
CA GLU A 162 -12.68 -9.63 -11.88
C GLU A 162 -11.99 -10.25 -13.11
N ALA A 163 -11.97 -9.54 -14.24
CA ALA A 163 -11.26 -9.99 -15.44
C ALA A 163 -9.74 -10.07 -15.20
N LEU A 164 -9.18 -9.10 -14.48
CA LEU A 164 -7.77 -9.12 -14.06
C LEU A 164 -7.48 -10.31 -13.14
N ILE A 165 -8.34 -10.59 -12.15
CA ILE A 165 -8.21 -11.77 -11.28
C ILE A 165 -8.25 -13.06 -12.11
N GLY A 166 -9.20 -13.17 -13.04
CA GLY A 166 -9.30 -14.31 -13.95
C GLY A 166 -8.05 -14.50 -14.82
N ALA A 167 -7.45 -13.41 -15.30
CA ALA A 167 -6.19 -13.45 -16.02
C ALA A 167 -5.04 -13.93 -15.13
N ILE A 168 -4.91 -13.39 -13.92
CA ILE A 168 -3.89 -13.78 -12.93
C ILE A 168 -3.97 -15.30 -12.66
N LYS A 169 -5.18 -15.81 -12.38
CA LYS A 169 -5.40 -17.25 -12.10
C LYS A 169 -4.93 -18.16 -13.24
N LYS A 170 -4.91 -17.71 -14.50
CA LYS A 170 -4.40 -18.53 -15.61
C LYS A 170 -2.90 -18.77 -15.51
N TYR A 171 -2.15 -17.80 -15.01
CA TYR A 171 -0.69 -17.84 -14.91
C TYR A 171 -0.18 -18.39 -13.57
N LEU A 172 -1.04 -18.43 -12.54
CA LEU A 172 -0.64 -19.01 -11.27
C LEU A 172 -0.35 -20.52 -11.39
N PRO A 173 0.73 -21.00 -10.74
CA PRO A 173 1.05 -22.42 -10.67
C PRO A 173 0.06 -23.15 -9.76
N GLU A 174 -0.01 -24.48 -9.91
CA GLU A 174 -0.60 -25.31 -8.86
C GLU A 174 0.25 -25.24 -7.59
N GLY A 175 -0.37 -25.08 -6.44
CA GLY A 175 0.36 -24.94 -5.19
C GLY A 175 -0.51 -25.06 -3.95
N PRO A 176 0.10 -24.96 -2.75
CA PRO A 176 -0.62 -25.05 -1.50
C PRO A 176 -1.40 -23.76 -1.21
N GLN A 177 -2.42 -23.87 -0.38
CA GLN A 177 -2.96 -22.72 0.30
C GLN A 177 -1.94 -22.23 1.35
N TYR A 178 -1.39 -21.03 1.18
CA TYR A 178 -0.37 -20.44 2.06
C TYR A 178 -0.97 -19.91 3.35
N TYR A 179 -2.17 -19.33 3.27
CA TYR A 179 -2.87 -18.69 4.39
C TYR A 179 -4.26 -19.26 4.63
N PRO A 180 -4.76 -19.29 5.88
CA PRO A 180 -6.13 -19.69 6.19
C PRO A 180 -7.19 -18.87 5.41
N ASP A 181 -8.36 -19.46 5.16
CA ASP A 181 -9.44 -18.86 4.35
C ASP A 181 -9.90 -17.47 4.85
N ASN A 182 -9.79 -17.21 6.16
CA ASN A 182 -10.24 -15.97 6.79
C ASN A 182 -9.12 -14.92 6.97
N GLN A 183 -7.87 -15.25 6.61
CA GLN A 183 -6.77 -14.32 6.71
C GLN A 183 -6.71 -13.47 5.45
N VAL A 184 -6.81 -12.15 5.62
CA VAL A 184 -6.83 -11.17 4.53
C VAL A 184 -5.52 -10.40 4.37
N THR A 185 -4.66 -10.41 5.39
CA THR A 185 -3.36 -9.73 5.38
C THR A 185 -2.35 -10.40 6.32
N ASP A 186 -1.07 -10.14 6.11
CA ASP A 186 0.05 -10.61 6.94
C ASP A 186 0.28 -9.71 8.18
N HIS A 187 -0.19 -8.47 8.14
CA HIS A 187 0.06 -7.50 9.20
C HIS A 187 -0.90 -7.63 10.39
N PRO A 188 -0.41 -7.46 11.63
CA PRO A 188 -1.27 -7.40 12.80
C PRO A 188 -2.14 -6.14 12.79
N GLU A 189 -3.32 -6.18 13.44
CA GLU A 189 -4.23 -5.03 13.56
C GLU A 189 -3.53 -3.75 14.05
N ARG A 190 -2.56 -3.90 14.96
CA ARG A 190 -1.73 -2.81 15.48
C ARG A 190 -1.07 -1.99 14.35
N PHE A 191 -0.55 -2.67 13.33
CA PHE A 191 0.08 -2.03 12.18
C PHE A 191 -0.96 -1.23 11.39
N ILE A 192 -2.10 -1.85 11.06
CA ILE A 192 -3.18 -1.21 10.31
C ILE A 192 -3.69 0.03 11.06
N ILE A 193 -3.85 -0.04 12.39
CA ILE A 193 -4.24 1.09 13.23
C ILE A 193 -3.24 2.25 13.12
N ALA A 194 -1.92 1.97 13.19
CA ALA A 194 -0.90 3.00 13.03
C ALA A 194 -1.00 3.67 11.65
N GLU A 195 -1.17 2.87 10.61
CA GLU A 195 -1.31 3.35 9.25
C GLU A 195 -2.58 4.21 9.09
N LEU A 196 -3.73 3.79 9.62
CA LEU A 196 -4.97 4.59 9.56
C LEU A 196 -4.81 5.98 10.21
N ILE A 197 -4.10 6.07 11.34
CA ILE A 197 -3.76 7.36 11.95
C ILE A 197 -2.85 8.16 11.01
N ARG A 198 -1.81 7.54 10.46
CA ARG A 198 -0.88 8.18 9.53
C ARG A 198 -1.59 8.72 8.30
N GLU A 199 -2.53 7.96 7.74
CA GLU A 199 -3.35 8.37 6.59
C GLU A 199 -4.04 9.72 6.86
N LYS A 200 -4.63 9.89 8.05
CA LYS A 200 -5.31 11.15 8.39
C LYS A 200 -4.33 12.31 8.50
N VAL A 201 -3.12 12.05 8.99
CA VAL A 201 -2.04 13.05 8.96
C VAL A 201 -1.69 13.41 7.53
N LEU A 202 -1.54 12.44 6.62
CA LEU A 202 -1.23 12.72 5.21
C LEU A 202 -2.29 13.58 4.53
N HIS A 203 -3.58 13.33 4.80
CA HIS A 203 -4.67 14.11 4.22
C HIS A 203 -4.80 15.53 4.78
N LEU A 204 -4.55 15.69 6.08
CA LEU A 204 -4.77 16.95 6.78
C LEU A 204 -3.54 17.87 6.76
N THR A 205 -2.40 17.39 6.28
CA THR A 205 -1.16 18.15 6.22
C THR A 205 -0.64 18.30 4.79
N ARG A 206 0.28 19.25 4.60
CA ARG A 206 0.87 19.61 3.31
C ARG A 206 2.38 19.80 3.49
N GLU A 207 3.04 20.15 2.39
CA GLU A 207 4.47 20.49 2.36
C GLU A 207 5.33 19.34 2.90
N GLU A 208 6.24 19.57 3.85
CA GLU A 208 7.16 18.54 4.28
C GLU A 208 6.59 17.55 5.31
N VAL A 209 5.48 17.91 5.96
CA VAL A 209 4.95 17.16 7.10
C VAL A 209 4.58 15.72 6.70
N PRO A 210 3.82 15.46 5.62
CA PRO A 210 3.51 14.11 5.16
C PRO A 210 4.74 13.20 5.00
N HIS A 211 5.88 13.77 4.60
CA HIS A 211 7.10 13.03 4.31
C HIS A 211 7.92 12.68 5.55
N SER A 212 7.63 13.27 6.70
CA SER A 212 8.45 13.17 7.93
C SER A 212 7.70 12.58 9.13
N VAL A 213 6.51 12.02 8.89
CA VAL A 213 5.64 11.42 9.92
C VAL A 213 5.81 9.90 9.96
N ALA A 214 5.88 9.35 11.17
CA ALA A 214 5.63 7.94 11.48
C ALA A 214 4.61 7.84 12.62
N VAL A 215 3.96 6.69 12.79
CA VAL A 215 3.02 6.45 13.90
C VAL A 215 3.40 5.16 14.59
N VAL A 216 3.44 5.19 15.92
CA VAL A 216 3.69 4.02 16.78
C VAL A 216 2.47 3.81 17.64
N ILE A 217 2.03 2.56 17.80
CA ILE A 217 1.01 2.21 18.79
C ILE A 217 1.70 1.80 20.08
N ASP A 218 1.55 2.62 21.11
CA ASP A 218 2.14 2.43 22.43
C ASP A 218 1.41 1.32 23.20
N ALA A 219 0.07 1.33 23.17
CA ALA A 219 -0.74 0.33 23.87
C ALA A 219 -2.09 0.09 23.17
N ILE A 220 -2.58 -1.15 23.27
CA ILE A 220 -3.95 -1.56 22.93
C ILE A 220 -4.48 -2.35 24.12
N GLN A 221 -5.58 -1.93 24.72
CA GLN A 221 -6.19 -2.56 25.88
C GLN A 221 -7.68 -2.78 25.64
N LYS A 222 -8.13 -4.04 25.70
CA LYS A 222 -9.56 -4.37 25.70
C LYS A 222 -10.10 -4.17 27.11
N ARG A 223 -11.20 -3.42 27.25
CA ARG A 223 -11.87 -3.15 28.53
C ARG A 223 -13.08 -4.04 28.71
N GLU A 224 -13.52 -4.16 29.96
CA GLU A 224 -14.81 -4.75 30.30
C GLU A 224 -15.92 -3.99 29.55
N GLY A 225 -16.81 -4.72 28.87
CA GLY A 225 -17.82 -4.14 27.98
C GLY A 225 -17.41 -4.02 26.50
N GLY A 226 -16.24 -4.52 26.10
CA GLY A 226 -15.84 -4.67 24.69
C GLY A 226 -15.25 -3.41 24.04
N ALA A 227 -15.10 -2.31 24.78
CA ALA A 227 -14.42 -1.12 24.29
C ALA A 227 -12.90 -1.33 24.21
N VAL A 228 -12.25 -0.73 23.20
CA VAL A 228 -10.81 -0.82 22.97
C VAL A 228 -10.16 0.53 23.23
N TYR A 229 -9.19 0.57 24.14
CA TYR A 229 -8.38 1.75 24.43
C TYR A 229 -7.07 1.64 23.66
N ILE A 230 -6.74 2.68 22.89
CA ILE A 230 -5.57 2.73 22.03
C ILE A 230 -4.79 4.01 22.35
N ASN A 231 -3.52 3.84 22.68
CA ASN A 231 -2.56 4.94 22.81
C ASN A 231 -1.61 4.89 21.63
N ALA A 232 -1.48 6.01 20.93
CA ALA A 232 -0.63 6.13 19.76
C ALA A 232 0.23 7.40 19.83
N THR A 233 1.42 7.33 19.25
CA THR A 233 2.36 8.45 19.14
C THR A 233 2.67 8.75 17.68
N ILE A 234 2.35 9.97 17.25
CA ILE A 234 2.81 10.54 15.98
C ILE A 234 4.23 11.06 16.18
N VAL A 235 5.18 10.53 15.41
CA VAL A 235 6.59 10.90 15.43
C VAL A 235 6.90 11.82 14.26
N VAL A 236 7.53 12.95 14.53
CA VAL A 236 7.97 13.95 13.53
C VAL A 236 9.44 14.32 13.73
N GLU A 237 10.10 14.89 12.71
CA GLU A 237 11.53 15.22 12.78
C GLU A 237 11.84 16.54 13.49
N ARG A 238 10.93 17.50 13.43
CA ARG A 238 11.18 18.88 13.90
C ARG A 238 10.09 19.41 14.82
N ALA A 239 10.46 20.34 15.70
CA ALA A 239 9.53 21.01 16.60
C ALA A 239 8.47 21.83 15.83
N SER A 240 8.83 22.43 14.69
CA SER A 240 7.88 23.13 13.81
C SER A 240 6.78 22.20 13.30
N GLN A 241 7.16 20.99 12.84
CA GLN A 241 6.22 19.96 12.40
C GLN A 241 5.31 19.51 13.54
N LYS A 242 5.84 19.33 14.76
CA LYS A 242 5.02 19.03 15.96
C LYS A 242 3.99 20.13 16.19
N GLY A 243 4.37 21.40 16.06
CA GLY A 243 3.46 22.53 16.14
C GLY A 243 2.34 22.47 15.10
N ILE A 244 2.65 22.09 13.86
CA ILE A 244 1.66 21.91 12.78
C ILE A 244 0.68 20.77 13.10
N ILE A 245 1.18 19.61 13.53
CA ILE A 245 0.35 18.44 13.86
C ILE A 245 -0.59 18.73 15.04
N ILE A 246 -0.12 19.46 16.05
CA ILE A 246 -0.98 19.89 17.16
C ILE A 246 -2.02 20.90 16.64
N GLY A 247 -1.57 21.89 15.88
CA GLY A 247 -2.39 22.97 15.36
C GLY A 247 -2.87 23.95 16.44
N LYS A 248 -3.48 25.05 16.02
CA LYS A 248 -3.99 26.08 16.95
C LYS A 248 -4.98 25.45 17.95
N GLN A 249 -4.68 25.57 19.25
CA GLN A 249 -5.49 25.00 20.34
C GLN A 249 -5.71 23.47 20.23
N GLY A 250 -4.80 22.74 19.59
CA GLY A 250 -4.93 21.29 19.42
C GLY A 250 -5.94 20.85 18.37
N LYS A 251 -6.49 21.78 17.56
CA LYS A 251 -7.56 21.48 16.60
C LYS A 251 -7.15 20.44 15.55
N MET A 252 -5.92 20.49 15.07
CA MET A 252 -5.44 19.56 14.03
C MET A 252 -5.31 18.13 14.60
N LEU A 253 -4.69 17.98 15.76
CA LEU A 253 -4.53 16.68 16.42
C LEU A 253 -5.87 16.06 16.80
N LYS A 254 -6.82 16.87 17.27
CA LYS A 254 -8.20 16.43 17.54
C LYS A 254 -8.89 15.92 16.28
N GLU A 255 -8.73 16.60 15.15
CA GLU A 255 -9.32 16.19 13.88
C GLU A 255 -8.69 14.90 13.33
N VAL A 256 -7.36 14.75 13.42
CA VAL A 256 -6.65 13.50 13.11
C VAL A 256 -7.22 12.35 13.95
N GLY A 257 -7.27 12.50 15.27
CA GLY A 257 -7.78 11.48 16.18
C GLY A 257 -9.24 11.13 15.91
N LYS A 258 -10.10 12.14 15.65
CA LYS A 258 -11.51 11.93 15.34
C LYS A 258 -11.70 11.10 14.06
N ARG A 259 -10.99 11.44 12.98
CA ARG A 259 -11.09 10.72 11.69
C ARG A 259 -10.48 9.33 11.76
N ALA A 260 -9.34 9.18 12.44
CA ALA A 260 -8.70 7.89 12.59
C ALA A 260 -9.56 6.93 13.41
N ARG A 261 -10.14 7.42 14.52
CA ARG A 261 -11.03 6.63 15.38
C ARG A 261 -12.21 6.05 14.60
N PHE A 262 -12.81 6.81 13.68
CA PHE A 262 -13.90 6.30 12.84
C PHE A 262 -13.49 5.08 12.01
N ASP A 263 -12.36 5.17 11.30
CA ASP A 263 -11.85 4.04 10.51
C ASP A 263 -11.44 2.85 11.40
N ILE A 264 -10.86 3.11 12.58
CA ILE A 264 -10.43 2.05 13.52
C ILE A 264 -11.65 1.35 14.15
N GLU A 265 -12.73 2.07 14.47
CA GLU A 265 -13.98 1.46 14.95
C GLU A 265 -14.59 0.53 13.89
N ALA A 266 -14.53 0.92 12.61
CA ALA A 266 -14.98 0.09 11.50
C ALA A 266 -14.10 -1.16 11.32
N LEU A 267 -12.77 -1.02 11.44
CA LEU A 267 -11.82 -2.13 11.38
C LEU A 267 -12.04 -3.15 12.51
N LEU A 268 -12.20 -2.68 13.75
CA LEU A 268 -12.27 -3.55 14.94
C LEU A 268 -13.69 -4.02 15.28
N GLY A 269 -14.72 -3.47 14.64
CA GLY A 269 -16.12 -3.72 14.98
C GLY A 269 -16.49 -3.37 16.42
N SER A 270 -15.71 -2.51 17.07
CA SER A 270 -15.78 -2.20 18.51
C SER A 270 -15.68 -0.70 18.75
N LYS A 271 -16.23 -0.22 19.87
CA LYS A 271 -16.04 1.19 20.28
C LYS A 271 -14.59 1.44 20.69
N VAL A 272 -14.04 2.56 20.24
CA VAL A 272 -12.61 2.87 20.44
C VAL A 272 -12.46 4.16 21.23
N PHE A 273 -11.62 4.13 22.26
CA PHE A 273 -11.05 5.32 22.87
C PHE A 273 -9.62 5.48 22.33
N LEU A 274 -9.40 6.50 21.49
CA LEU A 274 -8.11 6.76 20.86
C LEU A 274 -7.47 8.00 21.48
N GLU A 275 -6.33 7.80 22.14
CA GLU A 275 -5.45 8.87 22.60
C GLU A 275 -4.23 8.98 21.67
N VAL A 276 -3.94 10.20 21.20
CA VAL A 276 -2.88 10.46 20.22
C VAL A 276 -1.92 11.52 20.75
N TRP A 277 -0.64 11.18 20.81
CA TRP A 277 0.46 12.04 21.24
C TRP A 277 1.33 12.46 20.06
N VAL A 278 2.12 13.52 20.24
CA VAL A 278 3.09 13.99 19.24
C VAL A 278 4.47 14.15 19.83
N LYS A 279 5.44 13.40 19.30
CA LYS A 279 6.84 13.37 19.75
C LYS A 279 7.78 13.82 18.64
N VAL A 280 8.81 14.58 19.00
CA VAL A 280 9.89 14.95 18.08
C VAL A 280 11.01 13.94 18.21
N GLN A 281 11.41 13.36 17.08
CA GLN A 281 12.56 12.48 16.95
C GLN A 281 13.40 12.95 15.77
N LYS A 282 14.49 13.67 16.08
CA LYS A 282 15.29 14.39 15.08
C LYS A 282 15.88 13.45 14.04
N ASP A 283 15.61 13.75 12.78
CA ASP A 283 16.25 13.15 11.60
C ASP A 283 16.11 11.61 11.55
N TRP A 284 14.93 11.10 11.91
CA TRP A 284 14.72 9.67 12.05
C TRP A 284 14.82 8.91 10.72
N ARG A 285 14.48 9.56 9.59
CA ARG A 285 14.54 8.95 8.25
C ARG A 285 15.95 8.61 7.76
N ASN A 286 16.97 9.16 8.41
CA ASN A 286 18.39 8.95 8.09
C ASN A 286 19.13 8.08 9.13
N LYS A 287 18.45 7.63 10.19
CA LYS A 287 19.04 6.87 11.29
C LYS A 287 18.52 5.43 11.30
N MET A 288 19.37 4.47 10.95
CA MET A 288 18.98 3.05 10.83
C MET A 288 18.42 2.46 12.13
N SER A 289 18.96 2.82 13.29
CA SER A 289 18.39 2.38 14.59
C SER A 289 16.94 2.82 14.73
N GLN A 290 16.66 4.08 14.42
CA GLN A 290 15.33 4.66 14.52
C GLN A 290 14.37 4.12 13.47
N LEU A 291 14.85 3.83 12.26
CA LEU A 291 14.05 3.14 11.24
C LEU A 291 13.59 1.78 11.75
N ARG A 292 14.48 0.98 12.34
CA ARG A 292 14.13 -0.33 12.92
C ARG A 292 13.17 -0.23 14.10
N ASP A 293 13.32 0.78 14.95
CA ASP A 293 12.41 1.04 16.07
C ASP A 293 11.01 1.42 15.60
N LEU A 294 10.90 2.05 14.43
CA LEU A 294 9.65 2.46 13.79
C LEU A 294 9.06 1.37 12.86
N GLY A 295 9.62 0.15 12.88
CA GLY A 295 9.11 -0.99 12.11
C GLY A 295 9.66 -1.10 10.68
N PHE A 296 10.62 -0.26 10.28
CA PHE A 296 11.30 -0.38 8.98
C PHE A 296 12.54 -1.29 9.14
N ARG A 297 12.30 -2.59 9.20
CA ARG A 297 13.31 -3.65 9.39
C ARG A 297 13.57 -4.37 8.07
N GLU A 298 14.84 -4.67 7.78
CA GLU A 298 15.21 -5.42 6.56
C GLU A 298 14.96 -6.93 6.71
N ASP A 299 14.84 -7.39 7.95
CA ASP A 299 14.85 -8.80 8.37
C ASP A 299 13.47 -9.32 8.79
N GLU A 300 12.46 -8.47 8.92
CA GLU A 300 11.11 -8.90 9.32
C GLU A 300 10.19 -9.34 8.17
N TYR A 301 10.59 -9.24 6.88
CA TYR A 301 9.66 -9.47 5.77
C TYR A 301 10.27 -9.95 4.46
#